data_AF-A0A225WHF5-F1
#
_entry.id   AF-A0A225WHF5-F1
#
_cell.length_a   1.000
_cell.length_b   1.000
_cell.length_c   1.000
_cell.angle_alpha   90.00
_cell.angle_beta   90.00
_cell.angle_gamma   90.00
#
_symmetry.space_group_name_H-M   'P 1'
#
loop_
_entity.id
_entity.type
_entity.pdbx_description
1 polymer ?
#
loop_
_entity_poly.entity_id
_entity_poly.type
_entity_poly.pdbx_seq_one_letter_code
_entity_poly.pdbx_strand_id
1 'polypeptide(L)' 'MYDVEMMLVAAVLGVSVRSIEHWHHLFKKNGNLLPKKTACLSARWSAPAVVFVDGFMKLYPCFYLEDIQEAVKANSRLL' A
#
# COMPACT_ATOMS: atom_id res chain seq x y z
N MET A 1 -20.87 -24.02 15.66
CA MET A 1 -19.40 -24.15 15.77
C MET A 1 -18.96 -25.18 14.76
N TYR A 2 -18.29 -24.79 13.68
CA TYR A 2 -17.64 -25.73 12.78
C TYR A 2 -16.25 -26.02 13.36
N ASP A 3 -16.21 -26.90 14.34
CA ASP A 3 -14.95 -27.36 14.95
C ASP A 3 -14.33 -28.43 14.04
N VAL A 4 -14.07 -28.05 12.80
CA VAL A 4 -13.27 -28.90 11.91
C VAL A 4 -11.85 -28.80 12.43
N GLU A 5 -11.32 -29.95 12.83
CA GLU A 5 -9.97 -30.07 13.36
C GLU A 5 -8.98 -29.45 12.36
N MET A 6 -8.21 -28.44 12.78
CA MET A 6 -7.28 -27.73 11.89
C MET A 6 -6.26 -28.67 11.24
N MET A 7 -5.98 -29.81 11.88
CA MET A 7 -5.15 -30.88 11.34
C MET A 7 -5.78 -31.54 10.11
N LEU A 8 -7.09 -31.79 10.13
CA LEU A 8 -7.81 -32.36 8.98
C LEU A 8 -7.78 -31.38 7.80
N VAL A 9 -8.01 -30.10 8.06
CA VAL A 9 -7.96 -29.05 7.03
C VAL A 9 -6.56 -28.94 6.43
N ALA A 10 -5.53 -28.96 7.28
CA ALA A 10 -4.13 -28.95 6.85
C ALA A 10 -3.79 -30.16 5.98
N ALA A 11 -4.26 -31.36 6.36
CA ALA A 11 -4.03 -32.59 5.61
C ALA A 11 -4.74 -32.59 4.25
N VAL A 12 -6.00 -32.17 4.20
CA VAL A 12 -6.79 -32.09 2.94
C VAL A 12 -6.21 -31.06 1.98
N LEU A 13 -5.76 -29.91 2.48
CA LEU A 13 -5.17 -28.84 1.66
C LEU A 13 -3.67 -29.04 1.37
N GLY A 14 -3.01 -30.03 2.01
CA GLY A 14 -1.59 -30.30 1.82
C GLY A 14 -0.67 -29.18 2.32
N VAL A 15 -1.09 -28.43 3.34
CA VAL A 15 -0.35 -27.30 3.91
C VAL A 15 -0.05 -27.51 5.39
N SER A 16 0.86 -26.73 5.95
CA SER A 16 1.17 -26.82 7.38
C SER A 16 0.00 -26.33 8.24
N VAL A 17 -0.16 -26.91 9.44
CA VAL A 17 -1.14 -26.43 10.44
C VAL A 17 -0.90 -24.95 10.78
N ARG A 18 0.36 -24.52 10.85
CA ARG A 18 0.73 -23.11 11.07
C ARG A 18 0.18 -22.17 9.99
N SER A 19 0.11 -22.63 8.74
CA SER A 19 -0.49 -21.86 7.63
C SER A 19 -2.00 -21.71 7.83
N ILE A 20 -2.68 -22.79 8.23
CA ILE A 20 -4.11 -22.77 8.53
C ILE A 20 -4.41 -21.84 9.72
N GLU A 21 -3.63 -21.90 10.78
CA GLU A 21 -3.76 -21.00 11.94
C GLU A 21 -3.58 -19.53 11.56
N HIS A 22 -2.55 -19.24 10.76
CA HIS A 22 -2.28 -17.88 10.28
C HIS A 22 -3.44 -17.35 9.42
N TRP A 23 -3.92 -18.17 8.47
CA TRP A 23 -5.05 -17.83 7.62
C TRP A 23 -6.34 -17.64 8.42
N HIS A 24 -6.62 -18.51 9.38
CA HIS A 24 -7.77 -18.37 10.26
C HIS A 24 -7.69 -17.09 11.10
N HIS A 25 -6.50 -16.74 11.61
CA HIS A 25 -6.29 -15.47 12.30
C HIS A 25 -6.50 -14.25 11.37
N LEU A 26 -5.94 -14.29 10.15
CA LEU A 26 -6.14 -13.23 9.15
C LEU A 26 -7.61 -13.05 8.80
N PHE A 27 -8.34 -14.16 8.60
CA PHE A 27 -9.77 -14.12 8.31
C PHE A 27 -10.56 -13.49 9.45
N LYS A 28 -10.31 -13.91 10.71
CA LYS A 28 -10.96 -13.32 11.89
C LYS A 28 -10.66 -11.83 12.06
N LYS A 29 -9.45 -11.40 11.72
CA LYS A 29 -9.00 -10.01 11.91
C LYS A 29 -9.42 -9.07 10.77
N ASN A 30 -9.31 -9.52 9.52
CA ASN A 30 -9.45 -8.68 8.33
C ASN A 30 -10.69 -9.04 7.47
N GLY A 31 -11.39 -10.13 7.78
CA GLY A 31 -12.48 -10.66 6.95
C GLY A 31 -12.02 -11.31 5.63
N ASN A 32 -10.71 -11.44 5.41
CA ASN A 32 -10.14 -12.10 4.24
C ASN A 32 -8.76 -12.71 4.55
N LEU A 33 -8.33 -13.61 3.66
CA LEU A 33 -7.06 -14.34 3.75
C LEU A 33 -5.90 -13.63 3.04
N LEU A 34 -6.20 -12.57 2.28
CA LEU A 34 -5.20 -11.90 1.48
C LEU A 34 -4.33 -11.05 2.40
N PRO A 35 -2.99 -11.04 2.21
CA PRO A 35 -2.16 -10.07 2.88
C PRO A 35 -2.67 -8.67 2.50
N LYS A 36 -2.72 -7.76 3.48
CA LYS A 36 -3.00 -6.35 3.18
C LYS A 36 -2.02 -5.94 2.08
N LYS A 37 -2.52 -5.35 0.98
CA LYS A 37 -1.67 -4.71 -0.02
C LYS A 37 -0.69 -3.84 0.77
N THR A 38 0.57 -4.24 0.79
CA THR A 38 1.63 -3.39 1.28
C THR A 38 1.61 -2.19 0.36
N ALA A 39 1.05 -1.08 0.84
CA ALA A 39 1.14 0.17 0.11
C ALA A 39 2.64 0.35 -0.15
N CYS A 40 3.02 0.43 -1.41
CA CYS A 40 4.41 0.62 -1.78
C CYS A 40 4.84 1.97 -1.18
N LEU A 41 5.50 1.92 -0.03
CA LEU A 41 5.90 3.12 0.72
C LEU A 41 7.06 3.85 0.03
N SER A 42 7.69 3.24 -0.98
CA SER A 42 8.91 3.73 -1.62
C SER A 42 8.71 4.88 -2.60
N ALA A 43 7.48 5.38 -2.79
CA ALA A 43 7.18 6.49 -3.70
C ALA A 43 6.18 7.49 -3.12
N ARG A 44 6.11 7.61 -1.78
CA ARG A 44 5.23 8.60 -1.14
C ARG A 44 5.92 9.97 -1.16
N TRP A 45 5.67 10.75 -2.20
CA TRP A 45 5.92 12.20 -2.18
C TRP A 45 5.20 12.78 -0.96
N SER A 46 5.82 13.78 -0.31
CA SER A 46 5.22 14.46 0.84
C SER A 46 3.89 15.08 0.41
N ALA A 47 2.91 15.15 1.32
CA ALA A 47 1.64 15.82 1.01
C ALA A 47 1.85 17.27 0.53
N PRO A 48 2.78 18.07 1.09
CA PRO A 48 3.15 19.38 0.54
C PRO A 48 3.62 19.33 -0.92
N ALA A 49 4.50 18.38 -1.28
CA ALA A 49 4.99 18.25 -2.65
C ALA A 49 3.85 17.98 -3.64
N VAL A 50 2.89 17.13 -3.27
CA VAL A 50 1.72 16.83 -4.13
C VAL A 50 0.85 18.08 -4.32
N VAL A 51 0.58 18.83 -3.24
CA VAL A 51 -0.22 20.07 -3.30
C VAL A 51 0.48 21.13 -4.15
N PHE A 52 1.80 21.25 -4.02
CA PHE A 52 2.59 22.18 -4.82
C PHE A 52 2.53 21.85 -6.31
N VAL A 53 2.73 20.57 -6.67
CA VAL A 53 2.68 20.14 -8.07
C VAL A 53 1.29 20.35 -8.66
N ASP A 54 0.22 20.06 -7.91
CA ASP A 54 -1.16 20.34 -8.34
C ASP A 54 -1.42 21.83 -8.58
N GLY A 55 -0.96 22.71 -7.67
CA GLY A 55 -1.05 24.16 -7.84
C GLY A 55 -0.24 24.66 -9.05
N PHE A 56 0.97 24.12 -9.24
CA PHE A 56 1.84 24.48 -10.36
C PHE A 56 1.21 24.12 -11.71
N MET A 57 0.67 22.90 -11.85
CA MET A 57 0.00 22.46 -13.08
C MET A 57 -1.24 23.30 -13.43
N LYS A 58 -1.96 23.81 -12.42
CA LYS A 58 -3.12 24.69 -12.63
C LYS A 58 -2.72 26.11 -13.06
N LEU A 59 -1.62 26.62 -12.54
CA LEU A 59 -1.11 27.96 -12.87
C LEU A 59 -0.44 27.99 -14.25
N TYR A 60 0.24 26.91 -14.61
CA TYR A 60 0.95 26.77 -15.88
C TYR A 60 0.45 25.50 -16.56
N PRO A 61 -0.55 25.57 -17.47
CA PRO A 61 -1.07 24.38 -18.16
C PRO A 61 -0.15 23.88 -19.27
N CYS A 62 0.75 24.73 -19.77
CA CYS A 62 1.75 24.40 -20.78
C CYS A 62 3.14 24.63 -20.16
N PHE A 63 3.73 23.57 -19.62
CA PHE A 63 5.06 23.58 -19.02
C PHE A 63 5.81 22.33 -19.45
N TYR A 64 7.13 22.40 -19.41
CA TYR A 64 8.01 21.26 -19.64
C TYR A 64 8.34 20.58 -18.32
N LEU A 65 8.69 19.29 -18.37
CA LEU A 65 8.99 18.53 -17.16
C LEU A 65 10.12 19.19 -16.33
N GLU A 66 11.07 19.80 -17.02
CA GLU A 66 12.20 20.54 -16.46
C GLU A 66 11.73 21.71 -15.58
N ASP A 67 10.67 22.41 -15.96
CA ASP A 67 10.13 23.55 -15.21
C ASP A 67 9.61 23.11 -13.83
N ILE A 68 8.93 21.96 -13.75
CA ILE A 68 8.50 21.38 -12.47
C ILE A 68 9.71 20.91 -11.67
N GLN A 69 10.70 20.27 -12.31
CA GLN A 69 11.88 19.80 -11.60
C GLN A 69 12.67 20.96 -10.97
N GLU A 70 12.83 22.07 -11.68
CA GLU A 70 13.44 23.29 -11.15
C GLU A 70 12.61 23.89 -10.02
N ALA A 71 11.29 23.99 -10.19
CA ALA A 71 10.41 24.54 -9.18
C ALA A 71 10.37 23.68 -7.90
N VAL A 72 10.42 22.35 -8.03
CA VAL A 72 10.50 21.43 -6.89
C VAL A 72 11.88 21.50 -6.23
N LYS A 73 12.98 21.60 -6.99
CA LYS A 73 14.33 21.78 -6.42
C LYS A 73 14.44 23.11 -5.67
N ALA A 74 13.91 24.20 -6.23
CA ALA A 74 13.88 25.52 -5.60
C ALA A 74 13.07 25.51 -4.30
N ASN A 75 11.96 24.76 -4.27
CA ASN A 75 11.08 24.64 -3.12
C ASN A 75 11.36 23.42 -2.23
N SER A 76 12.43 22.65 -2.49
CA SER A 76 12.74 21.40 -1.77
C SER A 76 13.02 21.60 -0.27
N ARG A 77 13.28 22.84 0.15
CA ARG A 77 13.42 23.21 1.58
C ARG A 77 12.08 23.47 2.27
N LEU A 78 10.99 23.60 1.51
CA LEU A 78 9.64 23.97 1.95
C LEU A 78 8.59 22.86 1.71
N LEU A 79 8.97 21.77 1.02
CA LEU A 79 8.13 20.62 0.65
C LEU A 79 8.58 19.34 1.35
#